data_AF-A0A850CPW3-F1
#
_entry.id   AF-A0A850CPW3-F1
#
_cell.length_a   1.000
_cell.length_b   1.000
_cell.length_c   1.000
_cell.angle_alpha   90.00
_cell.angle_beta   90.00
_cell.angle_gamma   90.00
#
_symmetry.space_group_name_H-M   'P 1'
#
loop_
_entity.id
_entity.type
_entity.pdbx_description
1 polymer ?
#
loop_
_entity_poly.entity_id
_entity_poly.type
_entity_poly.pdbx_seq_one_letter_code
_entity_poly.pdbx_strand_id
1 'polypeptide(L)'
;MTALLRILGVELMAQLGRRLPAPAARLFSALMLVGANLLPVWAVLEGRLGMGDVLLVYWFENVVIWFATTMRILTARRPARRPFLRGASGRPGDFGRLESTLAAKTWVTGDPALALFFALHFGLFTLVHGVFAAALAGMSGLRGGLLDWVAAGGAILLSHMLSLGLHWLGGGERRAVSPGWAMAAPYPRMIALHVTVIAGFFLLGGPDGRTAHDLGAVVLLMGLKTALDLLFHLGEHLVYSRRARAAHSGPDGGALA
;
A
#
# COMPACT_ATOMS: atom_id res chain seq x y z
N MET A 1 15.73 13.78 2.81
CA MET A 1 14.42 13.26 2.35
C MET A 1 14.16 13.82 0.97
N THR A 2 13.65 13.04 0.01
CA THR A 2 13.49 13.45 -1.39
C THR A 2 12.40 14.51 -1.56
N ALA A 3 12.55 15.42 -2.54
CA ALA A 3 11.56 16.47 -2.85
C ALA A 3 10.16 15.89 -3.15
N LEU A 4 10.08 14.69 -3.71
CA LEU A 4 8.83 13.97 -3.98
C LEU A 4 7.99 13.73 -2.72
N LEU A 5 8.62 13.30 -1.61
CA LEU A 5 7.91 13.06 -0.35
C LEU A 5 7.42 14.37 0.30
N ARG A 6 8.05 15.50 -0.01
CA ARG A 6 7.60 16.82 0.43
C ARG A 6 6.36 17.27 -0.35
N ILE A 7 6.40 17.11 -1.67
CA ILE A 7 5.28 17.43 -2.56
C ILE A 7 4.05 16.59 -2.20
N LEU A 8 4.24 15.30 -1.90
CA LEU A 8 3.16 14.41 -1.45
C LEU A 8 2.65 14.69 -0.02
N GLY A 9 3.16 15.73 0.66
CA GLY A 9 2.75 16.09 2.02
C GLY A 9 3.19 15.11 3.12
N VAL A 10 3.96 14.08 2.77
CA VAL A 10 4.37 13.00 3.69
C VAL A 10 5.22 13.55 4.84
N GLU A 11 6.00 14.61 4.61
CA GLU A 11 6.78 15.28 5.68
C GLU A 11 5.88 15.98 6.70
N LEU A 12 4.84 16.69 6.25
CA LEU A 12 3.84 17.31 7.12
C LEU A 12 3.11 16.24 7.93
N MET A 13 2.70 15.16 7.28
CA MET A 13 2.06 14.02 7.94
C MET A 13 3.01 13.37 8.96
N ALA A 14 4.30 13.22 8.66
CA ALA A 14 5.27 12.72 9.63
C ALA A 14 5.48 13.66 10.82
N GLN A 15 5.37 14.97 10.63
CA GLN A 15 5.39 15.94 11.73
C GLN A 15 4.13 15.82 12.60
N LEU A 16 2.95 15.70 11.98
CA LEU A 16 1.68 15.49 12.67
C LEU A 16 1.67 14.17 13.44
N GLY A 17 2.15 13.08 12.84
CA GLY A 17 2.23 11.76 13.46
C GLY A 17 3.17 11.71 14.68
N ARG A 18 4.16 12.60 14.77
CA ARG A 18 5.00 12.76 15.97
C ARG A 18 4.28 13.48 17.11
N ARG A 19 3.24 14.25 16.82
CA ARG A 19 2.49 15.07 17.78
C ARG A 19 1.17 14.43 18.21
N LEU A 20 0.52 13.67 17.32
CA LEU A 20 -0.77 13.06 17.59
C LEU A 20 -0.65 11.82 18.48
N PRO A 21 -1.55 11.63 19.46
CA PRO A 21 -1.66 10.37 20.19
C PRO A 21 -1.93 9.20 19.22
N ALA A 22 -1.29 8.05 19.47
CA ALA A 22 -1.42 6.88 18.61
C ALA A 22 -2.87 6.43 18.34
N PRO A 23 -3.80 6.45 19.31
CA PRO A 23 -5.21 6.13 19.05
C PRO A 23 -5.88 7.11 18.07
N ALA A 24 -5.64 8.41 18.24
CA ALA A 24 -6.21 9.45 17.39
C ALA A 24 -5.69 9.34 15.95
N ALA A 25 -4.38 9.13 15.78
CA ALA A 25 -3.78 8.92 14.47
C ALA A 25 -4.38 7.70 13.76
N ARG A 26 -4.60 6.58 14.49
CA ARG A 26 -5.20 5.36 13.92
C ARG A 26 -6.64 5.56 13.50
N LEU A 27 -7.44 6.21 14.35
CA LEU A 27 -8.83 6.52 14.03
C LEU A 27 -8.89 7.39 12.77
N PHE A 28 -8.06 8.44 12.71
CA PHE A 28 -8.01 9.33 11.55
C PHE A 28 -7.60 8.60 10.27
N SER A 29 -6.55 7.79 10.31
CA SER A 29 -6.13 6.96 9.16
C SER A 29 -7.21 5.97 8.73
N ALA A 30 -7.89 5.32 9.68
CA ALA A 30 -8.97 4.38 9.39
C ALA A 30 -10.17 5.08 8.73
N LEU A 31 -10.58 6.25 9.23
CA LEU A 31 -11.66 7.04 8.63
C LEU A 31 -11.30 7.48 7.20
N MET A 32 -10.06 7.91 6.97
CA MET A 32 -9.59 8.29 5.63
C MET A 32 -9.52 7.08 4.69
N LEU A 33 -9.11 5.92 5.17
CA LEU A 33 -9.11 4.68 4.38
C LEU A 33 -10.52 4.25 3.98
N VAL A 34 -11.46 4.29 4.93
CA VAL A 34 -12.87 3.97 4.67
C VAL A 34 -13.44 4.97 3.68
N GLY A 35 -13.25 6.28 3.89
CA GLY A 35 -13.70 7.32 2.96
C GLY A 35 -13.13 7.15 1.56
N ALA A 36 -11.84 6.85 1.44
CA ALA A 36 -11.19 6.62 0.15
C ALA A 36 -11.73 5.40 -0.60
N ASN A 37 -12.15 4.35 0.12
CA ASN A 37 -12.76 3.17 -0.48
C ASN A 37 -14.25 3.35 -0.80
N LEU A 38 -14.97 4.16 -0.03
CA LEU A 38 -16.38 4.45 -0.27
C LEU A 38 -16.59 5.47 -1.39
N LEU A 39 -15.62 6.34 -1.67
CA LEU A 39 -15.76 7.36 -2.71
C LEU A 39 -16.01 6.77 -4.11
N PRO A 40 -15.25 5.76 -4.59
CA PRO A 40 -15.57 5.07 -5.84
C PRO A 40 -16.94 4.39 -5.83
N VAL A 41 -17.32 3.75 -4.71
CA VAL A 41 -18.63 3.10 -4.55
C VAL A 41 -19.77 4.11 -4.70
N TRP A 42 -19.66 5.22 -3.99
CA TRP A 42 -20.63 6.30 -4.05
C TRP A 42 -20.76 6.87 -5.47
N ALA A 43 -19.64 7.08 -6.17
CA ALA A 43 -19.67 7.57 -7.54
C ALA A 43 -20.29 6.56 -8.53
N VAL A 44 -20.20 5.24 -8.28
CA VAL A 44 -20.93 4.22 -9.03
C VAL A 44 -22.44 4.28 -8.76
N LEU A 45 -22.83 4.47 -7.49
CA LEU A 45 -24.24 4.60 -7.10
C LEU A 45 -24.91 5.84 -7.71
N GLU A 46 -24.16 6.92 -7.90
CA GLU A 46 -24.60 8.11 -8.63
C GLU A 46 -24.57 7.93 -10.16
N GLY A 47 -24.09 6.80 -10.66
CA GLY A 47 -23.94 6.52 -12.09
C GLY A 47 -22.80 7.29 -12.78
N ARG A 48 -21.95 7.98 -12.00
CA ARG A 48 -20.80 8.76 -12.50
C ARG A 48 -19.64 7.87 -12.91
N LEU A 49 -19.40 6.78 -12.18
CA LEU A 49 -18.40 5.77 -12.52
C LEU A 49 -19.08 4.49 -13.04
N GLY A 50 -18.51 3.91 -14.09
CA GLY A 50 -18.83 2.59 -14.59
C GLY A 50 -17.89 1.51 -14.03
N MET A 51 -18.19 0.25 -14.36
CA MET A 51 -17.37 -0.89 -13.95
C MET A 51 -15.93 -0.78 -14.43
N GLY A 52 -15.69 -0.31 -15.66
CA GLY A 52 -14.35 -0.12 -16.18
C GLY A 52 -13.55 0.93 -15.43
N ASP A 53 -14.19 2.02 -15.00
CA ASP A 53 -13.53 3.06 -14.19
C ASP A 53 -13.10 2.50 -12.83
N VAL A 54 -13.97 1.73 -12.18
CA VAL A 54 -13.71 1.11 -10.88
C VAL A 54 -12.51 0.15 -10.95
N LEU A 55 -12.44 -0.69 -11.99
CA LEU A 55 -11.34 -1.63 -12.18
C LEU A 55 -9.99 -0.89 -12.27
N LEU A 56 -9.96 0.23 -12.99
CA LEU A 56 -8.74 1.01 -13.17
C LEU A 56 -8.38 1.83 -11.93
N VAL A 57 -9.36 2.35 -11.19
CA VAL A 57 -9.17 3.02 -9.88
C VAL A 57 -8.58 2.04 -8.85
N TYR A 58 -9.11 0.82 -8.74
CA TYR A 58 -8.55 -0.19 -7.84
C TYR A 58 -7.22 -0.75 -8.33
N TRP A 59 -6.99 -0.81 -9.65
CA TRP A 59 -5.65 -1.11 -10.16
C TRP A 59 -4.64 -0.05 -9.74
N PHE A 60 -5.00 1.23 -9.80
CA PHE A 60 -4.13 2.33 -9.36
C PHE A 60 -3.75 2.21 -7.88
N GLU A 61 -4.63 1.65 -7.04
CA GLU A 61 -4.29 1.30 -5.65
C GLU A 61 -3.01 0.45 -5.59
N ASN A 62 -2.83 -0.53 -6.48
CA ASN A 62 -1.64 -1.38 -6.51
C ASN A 62 -0.36 -0.57 -6.82
N VAL A 63 -0.46 0.44 -7.68
CA VAL A 63 0.66 1.35 -7.98
C VAL A 63 1.03 2.15 -6.72
N VAL A 64 0.03 2.64 -5.99
CA VAL A 64 0.23 3.35 -4.72
C VAL A 64 0.87 2.43 -3.67
N ILE A 65 0.42 1.18 -3.56
CA ILE A 65 0.99 0.17 -2.66
C ILE A 65 2.44 -0.13 -3.02
N TRP A 66 2.73 -0.34 -4.30
CA TRP A 66 4.06 -0.59 -4.82
C TRP A 66 5.02 0.54 -4.42
N PHE A 67 4.62 1.78 -4.64
CA PHE A 67 5.40 2.95 -4.25
C PHE A 67 5.59 3.04 -2.73
N ALA A 68 4.50 2.98 -1.96
CA ALA A 68 4.54 3.09 -0.50
C ALA A 68 5.39 1.98 0.14
N THR A 69 5.27 0.75 -0.36
CA THR A 69 6.01 -0.41 0.17
C THR A 69 7.49 -0.29 -0.16
N THR A 70 7.84 0.13 -1.37
CA THR A 70 9.23 0.42 -1.74
C THR A 70 9.85 1.45 -0.78
N MET A 71 9.11 2.52 -0.45
CA MET A 71 9.55 3.50 0.55
C MET A 71 9.70 2.90 1.94
N ARG A 72 8.78 2.03 2.36
CA ARG A 72 8.88 1.31 3.65
C ARG A 72 10.13 0.42 3.69
N ILE A 73 10.43 -0.35 2.64
CA ILE A 73 11.64 -1.19 2.58
C ILE A 73 12.92 -0.33 2.68
N LEU A 74 12.98 0.79 1.95
CA LEU A 74 14.14 1.70 1.96
C LEU A 74 14.35 2.43 3.29
N THR A 75 13.28 2.67 4.05
CA THR A 75 13.31 3.49 5.28
C THR A 75 13.10 2.70 6.57
N ALA A 76 12.96 1.38 6.47
CA ALA A 76 12.97 0.50 7.64
C ALA A 76 14.30 0.67 8.40
N ARG A 77 14.24 0.62 9.73
CA ARG A 77 15.40 0.84 10.62
C ARG A 77 15.74 -0.37 11.46
N ARG A 78 14.88 -1.38 11.50
CA ARG A 78 15.21 -2.63 12.17
C ARG A 78 16.13 -3.45 11.25
N PRO A 79 17.32 -3.88 11.70
CA PRO A 79 18.22 -4.69 10.89
C PRO A 79 17.53 -5.95 10.38
N ALA A 80 17.75 -6.29 9.10
CA ALA A 80 17.44 -7.62 8.60
C ALA A 80 18.40 -8.63 9.22
N ARG A 81 17.95 -9.86 9.53
CA ARG A 81 18.82 -10.93 10.06
C ARG A 81 19.96 -11.28 9.08
N ARG A 82 19.74 -11.11 7.76
CA ARG A 82 20.73 -11.15 6.68
C ARG A 82 20.26 -10.23 5.53
N PRO A 83 21.14 -9.40 4.92
CA PRO A 83 20.79 -8.62 3.73
C PRO A 83 20.43 -9.52 2.55
N PHE A 84 19.40 -9.17 1.78
CA PHE A 84 18.79 -10.07 0.79
C PHE A 84 19.75 -10.52 -0.32
N LEU A 85 20.59 -9.62 -0.84
CA LEU A 85 21.55 -9.90 -1.92
C LEU A 85 22.98 -10.20 -1.44
N ARG A 86 23.25 -10.21 -0.12
CA ARG A 86 24.55 -10.71 0.37
C ARG A 86 24.55 -12.23 0.26
N GLY A 87 25.02 -12.74 -0.88
CA GLY A 87 25.33 -14.15 -1.07
C GLY A 87 26.31 -14.66 0.00
N ALA A 88 26.35 -15.98 0.18
CA ALA A 88 27.21 -16.64 1.17
C ALA A 88 28.71 -16.29 1.06
N SER A 89 29.15 -15.77 -0.10
CA SER A 89 30.53 -15.40 -0.40
C SER A 89 30.91 -13.94 -0.07
N GLY A 90 29.97 -13.09 0.37
CA GLY A 90 30.26 -11.71 0.80
C GLY A 90 30.72 -10.73 -0.27
N ARG A 91 30.79 -11.13 -1.55
CA ARG A 91 31.21 -10.27 -2.67
C ARG A 91 30.01 -9.46 -3.22
N PRO A 92 30.14 -8.13 -3.41
CA PRO A 92 29.12 -7.35 -4.11
C PRO A 92 29.03 -7.82 -5.57
N GLY A 93 27.85 -8.26 -6.01
CA GLY A 93 27.58 -8.51 -7.44
C GLY A 93 27.46 -7.19 -8.23
N ASP A 94 27.13 -7.25 -9.52
CA ASP A 94 27.00 -6.06 -10.39
C ASP A 94 26.00 -5.02 -9.87
N PHE A 95 24.98 -5.45 -9.11
CA PHE A 95 24.04 -4.57 -8.41
C PHE A 95 24.65 -3.76 -7.25
N GLY A 96 25.86 -4.11 -6.80
CA GLY A 96 26.52 -3.50 -5.66
C GLY A 96 26.86 -2.02 -5.84
N ARG A 97 27.04 -1.54 -7.08
CA ARG A 97 27.27 -0.12 -7.38
C ARG A 97 26.00 0.73 -7.19
N LEU A 98 24.86 0.23 -7.65
CA LEU A 98 23.57 0.90 -7.45
C LEU A 98 23.16 0.84 -5.97
N GLU A 99 23.39 -0.30 -5.33
CA GLU A 99 23.16 -0.50 -3.89
C GLU A 99 23.97 0.50 -3.05
N SER A 100 25.27 0.63 -3.30
CA SER A 100 26.13 1.57 -2.57
C SER A 100 25.74 3.03 -2.81
N THR A 101 25.35 3.39 -4.04
CA THR A 101 24.88 4.75 -4.39
C THR A 101 23.56 5.08 -3.69
N LEU A 102 22.64 4.12 -3.57
CA LEU A 102 21.39 4.29 -2.84
C LEU A 102 21.63 4.33 -1.33
N ALA A 103 22.48 3.45 -0.80
CA ALA A 103 22.85 3.41 0.61
C ALA A 103 23.58 4.66 1.08
N ALA A 104 24.34 5.32 0.20
CA ALA A 104 24.98 6.60 0.49
C ALA A 104 23.97 7.74 0.73
N LYS A 105 22.69 7.58 0.34
CA LYS A 105 21.67 8.59 0.58
C LYS A 105 21.22 8.55 2.05
N THR A 106 21.32 9.68 2.75
CA THR A 106 21.00 9.85 4.19
C THR A 106 19.59 9.45 4.62
N TRP A 107 18.65 9.28 3.68
CA TRP A 107 17.28 8.87 3.97
C TRP A 107 17.03 7.38 3.77
N VAL A 108 17.97 6.64 3.18
CA VAL A 108 17.94 5.19 3.05
C VAL A 108 18.54 4.60 4.31
N THR A 109 17.73 3.84 5.06
CA THR A 109 18.15 3.18 6.31
C THR A 109 17.88 1.67 6.29
N GLY A 110 17.12 1.20 5.31
CA GLY A 110 16.73 -0.20 5.15
C GLY A 110 17.60 -0.94 4.15
N ASP A 111 16.99 -1.81 3.35
CA ASP A 111 17.71 -2.69 2.41
C ASP A 111 17.41 -2.24 0.95
N PRO A 112 18.32 -1.48 0.30
CA PRO A 112 18.11 -0.98 -1.06
C PRO A 112 18.09 -2.07 -2.13
N ALA A 113 18.83 -3.16 -1.92
CA ALA A 113 18.83 -4.33 -2.79
C ALA A 113 17.46 -5.02 -2.77
N LEU A 114 16.90 -5.25 -1.58
CA LEU A 114 15.56 -5.79 -1.42
C LEU A 114 14.50 -4.85 -1.99
N ALA A 115 14.64 -3.53 -1.79
CA ALA A 115 13.71 -2.55 -2.35
C ALA A 115 13.72 -2.57 -3.88
N LEU A 116 14.89 -2.70 -4.51
CA LEU A 116 15.01 -2.84 -5.96
C LEU A 116 14.37 -4.14 -6.46
N PHE A 117 14.67 -5.27 -5.80
CA PHE A 117 14.03 -6.55 -6.12
C PHE A 117 12.51 -6.44 -6.05
N PHE A 118 11.97 -5.91 -4.95
CA PHE A 118 10.54 -5.71 -4.79
C PHE A 118 9.99 -4.77 -5.86
N ALA A 119 10.65 -3.64 -6.11
CA ALA A 119 10.19 -2.67 -7.08
C ALA A 119 10.09 -3.26 -8.49
N LEU A 120 11.06 -4.09 -8.90
CA LEU A 120 11.04 -4.76 -10.20
C LEU A 120 10.03 -5.91 -10.24
N HIS A 121 10.04 -6.80 -9.24
CA HIS A 121 9.19 -7.98 -9.22
C HIS A 121 7.71 -7.61 -9.04
N PHE A 122 7.37 -6.89 -7.96
CA PHE A 122 6.00 -6.43 -7.72
C PHE A 122 5.55 -5.42 -8.77
N GLY A 123 6.47 -4.59 -9.27
CA GLY A 123 6.19 -3.65 -10.35
C GLY A 123 5.78 -4.36 -11.65
N LEU A 124 6.49 -5.43 -12.02
CA LEU A 124 6.12 -6.25 -13.18
C LEU A 124 4.73 -6.89 -13.03
N PHE A 125 4.42 -7.44 -11.85
CA PHE A 125 3.08 -7.96 -11.57
C PHE A 125 2.01 -6.87 -11.63
N THR A 126 2.29 -5.68 -11.09
CA THR A 126 1.38 -4.52 -11.14
C THR A 126 1.14 -4.08 -12.58
N LEU A 127 2.17 -4.13 -13.43
CA LEU A 127 2.08 -3.80 -14.85
C LEU A 127 1.22 -4.82 -15.61
N VAL A 128 1.51 -6.12 -15.47
CA VAL A 128 0.74 -7.19 -16.15
C VAL A 128 -0.72 -7.16 -15.72
N HIS A 129 -0.97 -7.02 -14.42
CA HIS A 129 -2.33 -6.86 -13.90
C HIS A 129 -3.01 -5.58 -14.44
N GLY A 130 -2.25 -4.51 -14.67
CA GLY A 130 -2.76 -3.28 -15.29
C GLY A 130 -3.21 -3.45 -16.72
N VAL A 131 -2.46 -4.22 -17.51
CA VAL A 131 -2.88 -4.59 -18.87
C VAL A 131 -4.20 -5.36 -18.83
N PHE A 132 -4.34 -6.30 -17.89
CA PHE A 132 -5.59 -7.04 -17.70
C PHE A 132 -6.76 -6.14 -17.27
N ALA A 133 -6.54 -5.26 -16.28
CA ALA A 133 -7.54 -4.30 -15.82
C ALA A 133 -7.97 -3.34 -16.94
N ALA A 134 -7.04 -2.86 -17.76
CA ALA A 134 -7.32 -2.00 -18.90
C ALA A 134 -8.11 -2.73 -19.99
N ALA A 135 -7.80 -4.01 -20.26
CA ALA A 135 -8.56 -4.82 -21.21
C ALA A 135 -10.02 -5.00 -20.75
N LEU A 136 -10.22 -5.40 -19.49
CA LEU A 136 -11.57 -5.55 -18.92
C LEU A 136 -12.32 -4.21 -18.87
N ALA A 137 -11.65 -3.12 -18.56
CA ALA A 137 -12.25 -1.80 -18.57
C ALA A 137 -12.66 -1.35 -19.98
N GLY A 138 -11.85 -1.67 -21.00
CA GLY A 138 -12.20 -1.45 -22.40
C GLY A 138 -13.43 -2.24 -22.83
N MET A 139 -13.57 -3.49 -22.36
CA MET A 139 -14.75 -4.33 -22.61
C MET A 139 -16.00 -3.84 -21.86
N SER A 140 -15.82 -3.27 -20.66
CA SER A 140 -16.92 -2.85 -19.77
C SER A 140 -17.37 -1.39 -20.01
N GLY A 141 -16.57 -0.61 -20.75
CA GLY A 141 -16.78 0.82 -20.98
C GLY A 141 -16.31 1.70 -19.81
N LEU A 142 -15.92 2.93 -20.16
CA LEU A 142 -15.58 4.00 -19.21
C LEU A 142 -16.70 5.05 -19.23
N ARG A 143 -17.10 5.52 -18.05
CA ARG A 143 -18.10 6.58 -17.88
C ARG A 143 -17.55 7.79 -17.14
N GLY A 144 -16.57 7.57 -16.25
CA GLY A 144 -16.05 8.60 -15.35
C GLY A 144 -15.38 9.76 -16.06
N GLY A 145 -15.67 10.99 -15.61
CA GLY A 145 -14.96 12.17 -16.04
C GLY A 145 -13.62 12.35 -15.32
N LEU A 146 -12.73 13.19 -15.85
CA LEU A 146 -11.40 13.43 -15.28
C LEU A 146 -11.45 13.77 -13.77
N LEU A 147 -12.44 14.54 -13.32
CA LEU A 147 -12.58 14.89 -11.91
C LEU A 147 -12.93 13.70 -11.02
N ASP A 148 -13.73 12.75 -11.50
CA ASP A 148 -14.06 11.51 -10.77
C ASP A 148 -12.80 10.68 -10.55
N TRP A 149 -12.01 10.54 -11.60
CA TRP A 149 -10.76 9.81 -11.60
C TRP A 149 -9.71 10.45 -10.68
N VAL A 150 -9.55 11.77 -10.77
CA VAL A 150 -8.64 12.53 -9.90
C VAL A 150 -9.10 12.45 -8.45
N ALA A 151 -10.40 12.54 -8.18
CA ALA A 151 -10.93 12.44 -6.82
C ALA A 151 -10.73 11.03 -6.24
N ALA A 152 -11.11 9.98 -6.97
CA ALA A 152 -10.98 8.59 -6.54
C ALA A 152 -9.52 8.16 -6.37
N GLY A 153 -8.70 8.37 -7.40
CA GLY A 153 -7.26 8.07 -7.35
C GLY A 153 -6.53 8.92 -6.31
N GLY A 154 -6.88 10.21 -6.22
CA GLY A 154 -6.34 11.12 -5.22
C GLY A 154 -6.67 10.71 -3.79
N ALA A 155 -7.90 10.26 -3.52
CA ALA A 155 -8.30 9.78 -2.20
C ALA A 155 -7.53 8.51 -1.79
N ILE A 156 -7.37 7.55 -2.72
CA ILE A 156 -6.57 6.34 -2.50
C ILE A 156 -5.10 6.67 -2.24
N LEU A 157 -4.51 7.54 -3.07
CA LEU A 157 -3.13 7.99 -2.89
C LEU A 157 -2.97 8.67 -1.52
N LEU A 158 -3.87 9.58 -1.18
CA LEU A 158 -3.83 10.34 0.06
C LEU A 158 -3.93 9.43 1.27
N SER A 159 -4.84 8.44 1.28
CA SER A 159 -5.01 7.53 2.42
C SER A 159 -3.73 6.71 2.70
N HIS A 160 -3.05 6.26 1.64
CA HIS A 160 -1.80 5.51 1.77
C HIS A 160 -0.61 6.40 2.15
N MET A 161 -0.51 7.60 1.58
CA MET A 161 0.53 8.57 1.94
C MET A 161 0.36 9.05 3.38
N LEU A 162 -0.88 9.19 3.84
CA LEU A 162 -1.21 9.48 5.23
C LEU A 162 -0.73 8.38 6.16
N SER A 163 -1.00 7.11 5.83
CA SER A 163 -0.49 5.98 6.62
C SER A 163 1.05 5.96 6.66
N LEU A 164 1.70 6.19 5.51
CA LEU A 164 3.16 6.28 5.42
C LEU A 164 3.74 7.44 6.25
N GLY A 165 3.09 8.60 6.21
CA GLY A 165 3.52 9.78 6.95
C GLY A 165 3.26 9.64 8.46
N LEU A 166 1.99 9.52 8.85
CA LEU A 166 1.56 9.50 10.25
C LEU A 166 2.15 8.33 11.02
N HIS A 167 2.05 7.11 10.49
CA HIS A 167 2.37 5.90 11.25
C HIS A 167 3.80 5.44 11.00
N TRP A 168 4.18 5.27 9.74
CA TRP A 168 5.48 4.70 9.40
C TRP A 168 6.64 5.64 9.74
N LEU A 169 6.56 6.89 9.28
CA LEU A 169 7.61 7.88 9.52
C LEU A 169 7.47 8.60 10.87
N GLY A 170 6.26 9.11 11.17
CA GLY A 170 5.97 9.90 12.37
C GLY A 170 5.86 9.04 13.63
N GLY A 171 4.98 8.03 13.60
CA GLY A 171 4.72 7.09 14.70
C GLY A 171 5.83 6.06 14.92
N GLY A 172 6.84 6.01 14.05
CA GLY A 172 8.06 5.23 14.26
C GLY A 172 7.93 3.74 13.96
N GLU A 173 6.89 3.28 13.26
CA GLU A 173 6.73 1.86 12.91
C GLU A 173 7.91 1.31 12.11
N ARG A 174 8.61 2.18 11.35
CA ARG A 174 9.84 1.84 10.66
C ARG A 174 10.94 1.25 11.57
N ARG A 175 10.91 1.54 12.87
CA ARG A 175 11.86 0.97 13.86
C ARG A 175 11.45 -0.42 14.35
N ALA A 176 10.17 -0.78 14.21
CA ALA A 176 9.60 -2.00 14.77
C ALA A 176 9.76 -3.22 13.85
N VAL A 177 9.89 -3.02 12.54
CA VAL A 177 9.90 -4.10 11.54
C VAL A 177 11.11 -4.06 10.60
N SER A 178 11.52 -5.23 10.14
CA SER A 178 12.61 -5.39 9.19
C SER A 178 12.15 -5.07 7.75
N PRO A 179 13.09 -4.74 6.85
CA PRO A 179 12.80 -4.57 5.42
C PRO A 179 12.05 -5.77 4.81
N GLY A 180 12.44 -7.00 5.15
CA GLY A 180 11.78 -8.22 4.67
C GLY A 180 10.32 -8.35 5.13
N TRP A 181 10.00 -7.89 6.35
CA TRP A 181 8.62 -7.87 6.79
C TRP A 181 7.82 -6.79 6.05
N ALA A 182 8.41 -5.60 5.85
CA ALA A 182 7.78 -4.53 5.07
C ALA A 182 7.45 -4.97 3.63
N MET A 183 8.32 -5.78 3.02
CA MET A 183 8.09 -6.37 1.70
C MET A 183 6.87 -7.31 1.66
N ALA A 184 6.67 -8.12 2.70
CA ALA A 184 5.59 -9.11 2.74
C ALA A 184 4.23 -8.53 3.20
N ALA A 185 4.26 -7.39 3.91
CA ALA A 185 3.09 -6.73 4.47
C ALA A 185 1.91 -6.53 3.49
N PRO A 186 2.10 -6.11 2.22
CA PRO A 186 0.99 -5.93 1.30
C PRO A 186 0.41 -7.24 0.73
N TYR A 187 1.07 -8.40 0.82
CA TYR A 187 0.58 -9.59 0.10
C TYR A 187 -0.82 -10.08 0.52
N PRO A 188 -1.19 -10.13 1.82
CA PRO A 188 -2.53 -10.58 2.21
C PRO A 188 -3.66 -9.78 1.56
N ARG A 189 -3.53 -8.44 1.50
CA ARG A 189 -4.52 -7.57 0.84
C ARG A 189 -4.51 -7.74 -0.68
N MET A 190 -3.36 -7.99 -1.29
CA MET A 190 -3.29 -8.25 -2.73
C MET A 190 -4.01 -9.55 -3.08
N ILE A 191 -3.77 -10.61 -2.31
CA ILE A 191 -4.46 -11.90 -2.50
C ILE A 191 -5.97 -11.71 -2.35
N ALA A 192 -6.41 -11.01 -1.30
CA ALA A 192 -7.81 -10.68 -1.10
C ALA A 192 -8.40 -9.92 -2.30
N LEU A 193 -7.71 -8.88 -2.80
CA LEU A 193 -8.14 -8.12 -3.97
C LEU A 193 -8.30 -9.02 -5.20
N HIS A 194 -7.32 -9.86 -5.52
CA HIS A 194 -7.39 -10.75 -6.69
C HIS A 194 -8.54 -11.75 -6.54
N VAL A 195 -8.70 -12.35 -5.36
CA VAL A 195 -9.82 -13.26 -5.09
C VAL A 195 -11.16 -12.55 -5.29
N THR A 196 -11.33 -11.33 -4.76
CA THR A 196 -12.57 -10.57 -4.90
C THR A 196 -12.83 -10.14 -6.35
N VAL A 197 -11.81 -9.68 -7.08
CA VAL A 197 -11.95 -9.24 -8.48
C VAL A 197 -12.23 -10.43 -9.40
N ILE A 198 -11.53 -11.54 -9.23
CA ILE A 198 -11.73 -12.76 -10.02
C ILE A 198 -13.11 -13.36 -9.73
N ALA A 199 -13.46 -13.53 -8.45
CA ALA A 199 -14.79 -14.01 -8.06
C ALA A 199 -15.88 -13.07 -8.61
N GLY A 200 -15.66 -11.75 -8.53
CA GLY A 200 -16.57 -10.76 -9.06
C GLY A 200 -16.78 -10.87 -10.57
N PHE A 201 -15.72 -11.01 -11.34
CA PHE A 201 -15.78 -11.21 -12.79
C PHE A 201 -16.64 -12.44 -13.16
N PHE A 202 -16.42 -13.58 -12.48
CA PHE A 202 -17.20 -14.79 -12.74
C PHE A 202 -18.64 -14.73 -12.23
N LEU A 203 -18.88 -14.10 -11.07
CA LEU A 203 -20.23 -13.91 -10.50
C LEU A 203 -21.08 -12.96 -11.35
N LEU A 204 -20.45 -11.98 -12.01
CA LEU A 204 -21.09 -11.02 -12.92
C LEU A 204 -21.24 -11.54 -14.36
N GLY A 205 -21.01 -12.84 -14.59
CA GLY A 205 -21.31 -13.53 -15.85
C GLY A 205 -20.15 -13.62 -16.84
N GLY A 206 -18.92 -13.27 -16.46
CA GLY A 206 -17.72 -13.48 -17.28
C GLY A 206 -17.78 -12.76 -18.65
N PRO A 207 -17.13 -13.32 -19.71
CA PRO A 207 -17.10 -12.73 -21.05
C PRO A 207 -18.46 -12.61 -21.75
N ASP A 208 -19.45 -13.45 -21.38
CA ASP A 208 -20.78 -13.53 -22.01
C ASP A 208 -21.87 -12.81 -21.19
N GLY A 209 -21.44 -11.86 -20.33
CA GLY A 209 -22.14 -11.32 -19.16
C GLY A 209 -23.64 -11.03 -19.29
N ARG A 210 -24.45 -11.77 -18.52
CA ARG A 210 -25.88 -11.48 -18.31
C ARG A 210 -26.18 -10.52 -17.16
N THR A 211 -25.19 -10.04 -16.39
CA THR A 211 -25.44 -9.29 -15.14
C THR A 211 -24.61 -8.01 -14.97
N ALA A 212 -24.27 -7.31 -16.07
CA ALA A 212 -23.72 -5.94 -16.00
C ALA A 212 -24.65 -4.90 -15.33
N HIS A 213 -25.92 -5.26 -15.12
CA HIS A 213 -26.93 -4.43 -14.45
C HIS A 213 -27.10 -4.72 -12.95
N ASP A 214 -26.40 -5.73 -12.39
CA ASP A 214 -26.59 -6.10 -10.99
C ASP A 214 -25.70 -5.25 -10.06
N LEU A 215 -26.15 -4.01 -9.84
CA LEU A 215 -25.57 -3.08 -8.86
C LEU A 215 -25.34 -3.74 -7.48
N GLY A 216 -26.16 -4.73 -7.12
CA GLY A 216 -26.04 -5.47 -5.86
C GLY A 216 -24.72 -6.24 -5.75
N ALA A 217 -24.27 -6.90 -6.83
CA ALA A 217 -23.03 -7.65 -6.83
C ALA A 217 -21.79 -6.72 -6.77
N VAL A 218 -21.82 -5.57 -7.46
CA VAL A 218 -20.75 -4.57 -7.38
C VAL A 218 -20.63 -4.01 -5.97
N VAL A 219 -21.75 -3.60 -5.35
CA VAL A 219 -21.78 -3.08 -3.98
C VAL A 219 -21.30 -4.13 -2.98
N LEU A 220 -21.72 -5.39 -3.12
CA LEU A 220 -21.30 -6.48 -2.25
C LEU A 220 -19.78 -6.71 -2.31
N LEU A 221 -19.21 -6.76 -3.52
CA LEU A 221 -17.78 -7.02 -3.73
C LEU A 221 -16.92 -5.85 -3.24
N MET A 222 -17.34 -4.61 -3.51
CA MET A 222 -16.64 -3.42 -3.02
C MET A 222 -16.76 -3.28 -1.49
N GLY A 223 -17.92 -3.64 -0.91
CA GLY A 223 -18.12 -3.70 0.53
C GLY A 223 -17.22 -4.75 1.20
N LEU A 224 -17.15 -5.95 0.63
CA LEU A 224 -16.26 -7.01 1.11
C LEU A 224 -14.79 -6.58 1.04
N LYS A 225 -14.36 -5.97 -0.07
CA LYS A 225 -13.00 -5.42 -0.21
C LYS A 225 -12.72 -4.37 0.86
N THR A 226 -13.62 -3.42 1.06
CA THR A 226 -13.46 -2.36 2.07
C THR A 226 -13.34 -2.95 3.48
N ALA A 227 -14.14 -3.96 3.81
CA ALA A 227 -14.06 -4.66 5.09
C ALA A 227 -12.72 -5.38 5.27
N LEU A 228 -12.24 -6.10 4.25
CA LEU A 228 -10.95 -6.79 4.27
C LEU A 228 -9.79 -5.79 4.41
N ASP A 229 -9.82 -4.68 3.69
CA ASP A 229 -8.79 -3.63 3.81
C ASP A 229 -8.75 -3.04 5.22
N LEU A 230 -9.91 -2.74 5.81
CA LEU A 230 -10.00 -2.23 7.16
C LEU A 230 -9.45 -3.24 8.17
N LEU A 231 -9.82 -4.52 8.04
CA LEU A 231 -9.30 -5.59 8.89
C LEU A 231 -7.77 -5.71 8.79
N PHE A 232 -7.22 -5.68 7.58
CA PHE A 232 -5.77 -5.73 7.37
C PHE A 232 -5.08 -4.47 7.91
N HIS A 233 -5.66 -3.29 7.71
CA HIS A 233 -5.13 -2.03 8.23
C HIS A 233 -5.05 -2.04 9.77
N LEU A 234 -6.14 -2.44 10.44
CA LEU A 234 -6.19 -2.56 11.89
C LEU A 234 -5.19 -3.63 12.40
N GLY A 235 -5.15 -4.78 11.72
CA GLY A 235 -4.23 -5.87 12.03
C GLY A 235 -2.76 -5.44 11.94
N GLU A 236 -2.40 -4.68 10.91
CA GLU A 236 -1.05 -4.14 10.71
C GLU A 236 -0.60 -3.32 11.92
N HIS A 237 -1.43 -2.36 12.34
CA HIS A 237 -1.12 -1.47 13.46
C HIS A 237 -1.10 -2.18 14.83
N LEU A 238 -1.89 -3.23 15.00
CA LEU A 238 -1.82 -4.08 16.19
C LEU A 238 -0.49 -4.84 16.25
N VAL A 239 -0.03 -5.39 15.11
CA VAL A 239 1.27 -6.08 15.01
C VAL A 239 2.42 -5.11 15.30
N TYR A 240 2.38 -3.91 14.72
CA TYR A 240 3.38 -2.87 14.99
C TYR A 240 3.43 -2.48 16.46
N SER A 241 2.27 -2.27 17.09
CA SER A 241 2.16 -1.92 18.51
C SER A 241 2.72 -3.01 19.42
N ARG A 242 2.39 -4.28 19.14
CA ARG A 242 2.88 -5.43 19.90
C ARG A 242 4.40 -5.56 19.79
N ARG A 243 4.95 -5.40 18.58
CA ARG A 243 6.40 -5.48 18.34
C ARG A 243 7.18 -4.30 18.92
N ALA A 244 6.60 -3.10 18.89
CA ALA A 244 7.20 -1.93 19.55
C ALA A 244 7.29 -2.14 21.07
N ARG A 245 6.22 -2.63 21.71
CA ARG A 245 6.22 -2.97 23.15
C ARG A 245 7.23 -4.06 23.49
N ALA A 246 7.26 -5.15 22.72
CA ALA A 246 8.20 -6.25 22.93
C ALA A 246 9.68 -5.81 22.80
N ALA A 247 9.97 -4.81 21.97
CA ALA A 247 11.32 -4.26 21.84
C ALA A 247 11.74 -3.40 23.05
N HIS A 248 10.79 -2.78 23.77
CA HIS A 248 11.08 -1.99 24.98
C HIS A 248 11.19 -2.86 26.24
N SER A 249 10.53 -4.02 26.26
CA SER A 249 10.55 -4.96 27.39
C SER A 249 11.62 -6.06 27.30
N GLY A 250 12.52 -6.00 26.31
CA GLY A 250 13.66 -6.92 26.20
C GLY A 250 14.76 -6.60 27.22
N PRO A 251 15.65 -7.57 27.54
CA PRO A 251 16.67 -7.43 28.60
C PRO A 251 17.64 -6.24 28.42
N ASP A 252 17.79 -5.72 27.20
CA ASP A 252 18.65 -4.55 26.91
C ASP A 252 17.97 -3.19 27.18
N GLY A 253 16.66 -3.17 27.46
CA GLY A 253 15.87 -1.94 27.66
C GLY A 253 16.09 -1.24 29.01
N GLY A 254 16.79 -1.90 29.94
CA GLY A 254 17.10 -1.35 31.27
C GLY A 254 18.46 -0.65 31.39
N ALA A 255 19.30 -0.68 30.37
CA ALA A 255 20.70 -0.24 30.48
C ALA A 255 20.99 1.18 29.95
N LEU A 256 19.98 1.92 29.49
CA LEU A 256 20.16 3.29 28.95
C LEU A 256 19.07 4.26 29.43
N ALA A 257 18.82 4.27 30.75
CA ALA A 257 18.16 5.38 31.42
C ALA A 257 19.22 6.35 31.97
#